data_AF-A0A954YQ51-F1
#
_entry.id   AF-A0A954YQ51-F1
#
_cell.length_a   1.000
_cell.length_b   1.000
_cell.length_c   1.000
_cell.angle_alpha   90.00
_cell.angle_beta   90.00
_cell.angle_gamma   90.00
#
_symmetry.space_group_name_H-M   'P 1'
#
loop_
_entity.id
_entity.type
_entity.pdbx_description
1 polymer ?
#
loop_
_entity_poly.entity_id
_entity_poly.type
_entity_poly.pdbx_seq_one_letter_code
_entity_poly.pdbx_strand_id
1 'polypeptide(L)'
;MSLHRFGRVFVFVAAIVFAGSSPVLGWGASGHRVVGDIAWHQLKPAARAEVERLLALDDGYDSLADACVWADEVRSDPGYRWASHLHYLNMPKSENVYDEDRDCKPKTDCPAGVKCPPRDCVVSAITYFLDVLKNPESSDQD
;
A
#
# COMPACT_ATOMS: atom_id res chain seq x y z
N MET A 1 15.38 51.91 -6.06
CA MET A 1 15.70 50.75 -5.20
C MET A 1 15.92 49.54 -6.10
N SER A 2 17.12 48.97 -6.07
CA SER A 2 17.64 48.07 -7.12
C SER A 2 16.96 46.70 -7.13
N LEU A 3 16.43 46.25 -8.29
CA LEU A 3 15.87 44.90 -8.51
C LEU A 3 16.80 43.77 -8.03
N HIS A 4 18.11 44.02 -8.01
CA HIS A 4 19.13 43.09 -7.54
C HIS A 4 19.01 42.76 -6.04
N ARG A 5 18.48 43.67 -5.21
CA ARG A 5 18.22 43.40 -3.79
C ARG A 5 17.05 42.43 -3.60
N PHE A 6 15.99 42.59 -4.40
CA PHE A 6 14.83 41.70 -4.36
C PHE A 6 15.17 40.28 -4.86
N GLY A 7 15.95 40.17 -5.94
CA GLY A 7 16.41 38.87 -6.44
C GLY A 7 17.30 38.11 -5.45
N ARG A 8 18.20 38.82 -4.74
CA ARG A 8 19.06 38.21 -3.71
C ARG A 8 18.28 37.72 -2.50
N VAL A 9 17.30 38.49 -2.02
CA VAL A 9 16.42 38.07 -0.93
C VAL A 9 15.58 36.86 -1.35
N PHE A 10 15.04 36.86 -2.56
CA PHE A 10 14.26 35.73 -3.09
C PHE A 10 15.08 34.45 -3.18
N VAL A 11 16.31 34.52 -3.70
CA VAL A 11 17.22 33.36 -3.78
C VAL A 11 17.60 32.85 -2.38
N PHE A 12 17.87 33.74 -1.42
CA PHE A 12 18.17 33.34 -0.05
C PHE A 12 16.98 32.67 0.64
N VAL A 13 15.77 33.20 0.47
CA VAL A 13 14.55 32.60 1.03
C VAL A 13 14.27 31.23 0.39
N ALA A 14 14.40 31.11 -0.94
CA ALA A 14 14.24 29.84 -1.63
C ALA A 14 15.27 28.78 -1.17
N ALA A 15 16.53 29.18 -0.96
CA ALA A 15 17.58 28.29 -0.45
C ALA A 15 17.30 27.80 0.98
N ILE A 16 16.76 28.66 1.85
CA ILE A 16 16.36 28.27 3.22
C ILE A 16 15.18 27.29 3.19
N VAL A 17 14.18 27.52 2.33
CA VAL A 17 13.03 26.62 2.18
C VAL A 17 13.46 25.24 1.68
N PHE A 18 14.35 25.17 0.69
CA PHE A 18 14.90 23.90 0.19
C PHE A 18 15.82 23.20 1.21
N ALA A 19 16.58 23.94 2.01
CA ALA A 19 17.44 23.36 3.05
C ALA A 19 16.64 22.84 4.26
N GLY A 20 15.44 23.36 4.49
CA GLY A 20 14.54 22.93 5.57
C GLY A 20 13.54 21.85 5.17
N SER A 21 13.42 21.48 3.89
CA SER A 21 12.51 20.42 3.48
C SER A 21 13.09 19.05 3.84
N SER A 22 12.53 18.40 4.84
CA SER A 22 12.75 16.96 5.05
C SER A 22 11.90 16.19 4.05
N PRO A 23 12.41 15.10 3.45
CA PRO A 23 11.55 14.21 2.67
C PRO A 23 10.46 13.68 3.61
N VAL A 24 9.20 13.92 3.26
CA VAL A 24 8.08 13.23 3.91
C VAL A 24 8.11 11.81 3.36
N LEU A 25 8.70 10.89 4.12
CA LEU A 25 8.69 9.46 3.83
C LEU A 25 7.31 8.89 4.17
N GLY A 26 6.29 9.31 3.42
CA GLY A 26 4.96 8.74 3.53
C GLY A 26 4.93 7.36 2.89
N TRP A 27 4.76 6.32 3.70
CA TRP A 27 4.37 4.95 3.31
C TRP A 27 5.22 4.23 2.23
N GLY A 28 6.44 4.67 1.93
CA GLY A 28 7.40 3.81 1.23
C GLY A 28 7.75 2.56 2.05
N ALA A 29 8.76 1.80 1.65
CA ALA A 29 9.12 0.56 2.33
C ALA A 29 9.27 0.69 3.87
N SER A 30 9.81 1.81 4.37
CA SER A 30 9.90 2.08 5.82
C SER A 30 8.53 2.25 6.48
N GLY A 31 7.57 2.92 5.82
CA GLY A 31 6.24 3.13 6.39
C GLY A 31 5.44 1.82 6.46
N HIS A 32 5.52 0.98 5.41
CA HIS A 32 4.93 -0.35 5.42
C HIS A 32 5.48 -1.22 6.56
N ARG A 33 6.80 -1.24 6.75
CA ARG A 33 7.44 -1.96 7.87
C ARG A 33 6.97 -1.46 9.23
N VAL A 34 6.89 -0.13 9.43
CA VAL A 34 6.42 0.46 10.69
C VAL A 34 4.97 0.05 10.99
N VAL A 35 4.07 0.06 9.99
CA VAL A 35 2.68 -0.41 10.18
C VAL A 35 2.66 -1.90 10.54
N GLY A 36 3.40 -2.73 9.81
CA GLY A 36 3.49 -4.16 10.09
C GLY A 36 4.01 -4.45 11.50
N ASP A 37 5.03 -3.72 11.96
CA ASP A 37 5.58 -3.86 13.30
C ASP A 37 4.60 -3.41 14.40
N ILE A 38 3.89 -2.29 14.19
CA ILE A 38 2.84 -1.86 15.11
C ILE A 38 1.72 -2.91 15.17
N ALA A 39 1.27 -3.42 14.00
CA ALA A 39 0.22 -4.43 13.94
C ALA A 39 0.63 -5.71 14.68
N TRP A 40 1.85 -6.19 14.46
CA TRP A 40 2.43 -7.35 15.13
C TRP A 40 2.33 -7.29 16.65
N HIS A 41 2.66 -6.14 17.24
CA HIS A 41 2.59 -5.93 18.69
C HIS A 41 1.15 -5.83 19.23
N GLN A 42 0.16 -5.59 18.36
CA GLN A 42 -1.25 -5.48 18.72
C GLN A 42 -2.02 -6.80 18.47
N LEU A 43 -1.40 -7.81 17.85
CA LEU A 43 -2.04 -9.08 17.58
C LEU A 43 -2.36 -9.85 18.87
N LYS A 44 -3.53 -10.49 18.87
CA LYS A 44 -3.87 -11.52 19.87
C LYS A 44 -2.99 -12.75 19.64
N PRO A 45 -2.72 -13.57 20.68
CA PRO A 45 -1.86 -14.75 20.54
C PRO A 45 -2.26 -15.71 19.40
N ALA A 46 -3.56 -15.98 19.22
CA ALA A 46 -4.03 -16.85 18.14
C ALA A 46 -3.76 -16.28 16.74
N ALA A 47 -3.96 -14.96 16.54
CA ALA A 47 -3.67 -14.31 15.27
C ALA A 47 -2.16 -14.26 14.99
N ARG A 48 -1.35 -14.06 16.05
CA ARG A 48 0.12 -14.08 15.94
C ARG A 48 0.62 -15.44 15.47
N ALA A 49 0.14 -16.52 16.08
CA ALA A 49 0.52 -17.88 15.71
C ALA A 49 0.14 -18.20 14.25
N GLU A 50 -1.01 -17.71 13.77
CA GLU A 50 -1.42 -17.93 12.39
C GLU A 50 -0.56 -17.13 11.40
N VAL A 51 -0.22 -15.88 11.72
CA VAL A 51 0.72 -15.10 10.90
C VAL A 51 2.09 -15.78 10.83
N GLU A 52 2.63 -16.28 11.94
CA GLU A 52 3.89 -17.03 11.96
C GLU A 52 3.81 -18.30 11.11
N ARG A 53 2.70 -19.03 11.20
CA ARG A 53 2.47 -20.25 10.40
C ARG A 53 2.45 -19.94 8.91
N LEU A 54 1.75 -18.89 8.49
CA LEU A 54 1.64 -18.50 7.08
C LEU A 54 2.97 -17.96 6.54
N LEU A 55 3.69 -17.14 7.32
CA LEU A 55 5.01 -16.64 6.92
C LEU A 55 6.03 -17.77 6.77
N ALA A 56 5.96 -18.82 7.60
CA ALA A 56 6.84 -19.98 7.49
C ALA A 56 6.66 -20.81 6.20
N LEU A 57 5.66 -20.49 5.37
CA LEU A 57 5.48 -21.08 4.04
C LEU A 57 6.33 -20.40 2.96
N ASP A 58 6.89 -19.23 3.24
CA ASP A 58 7.69 -18.42 2.32
C ASP A 58 9.07 -18.14 2.92
N ASP A 59 10.14 -18.48 2.20
CA ASP A 59 11.52 -18.27 2.66
C ASP A 59 12.02 -16.81 2.44
N GLY A 60 11.16 -15.92 1.94
CA GLY A 60 11.51 -14.55 1.57
C GLY A 60 11.35 -13.53 2.69
N TYR A 61 10.55 -13.84 3.73
CA TYR A 61 10.18 -12.88 4.77
C TYR A 61 10.18 -13.49 6.18
N ASP A 62 11.08 -13.00 7.03
CA ASP A 62 11.23 -13.47 8.42
C ASP A 62 10.25 -12.82 9.41
N SER A 63 9.52 -11.77 8.99
CA SER A 63 8.64 -11.00 9.87
C SER A 63 7.44 -10.39 9.14
N LEU A 64 6.36 -10.10 9.88
CA LEU A 64 5.20 -9.38 9.34
C LEU A 64 5.59 -7.99 8.80
N ALA A 65 6.53 -7.32 9.48
CA ALA A 65 7.02 -6.02 9.04
C ALA A 65 7.69 -6.12 7.67
N ASP A 66 8.52 -7.13 7.44
CA ASP A 66 9.19 -7.34 6.16
C ASP A 66 8.21 -7.78 5.07
N ALA A 67 7.27 -8.68 5.38
CA ALA A 67 6.25 -9.10 4.41
C ALA A 67 5.35 -7.94 3.92
N CYS A 68 5.18 -6.88 4.73
CA CYS A 68 4.36 -5.72 4.37
C CYS A 68 4.89 -4.90 3.18
N VAL A 69 6.11 -5.14 2.70
CA VAL A 69 6.63 -4.48 1.46
C VAL A 69 6.40 -5.31 0.19
N TRP A 70 6.11 -6.61 0.31
CA TRP A 70 6.05 -7.54 -0.82
C TRP A 70 5.15 -7.09 -1.97
N ALA A 71 3.93 -6.62 -1.66
CA ALA A 71 2.98 -6.20 -2.68
C ALA A 71 3.52 -5.04 -3.55
N ASP A 72 4.28 -4.12 -2.94
CA ASP A 72 4.91 -3.01 -3.66
C ASP A 72 6.09 -3.47 -4.53
N GLU A 73 6.80 -4.52 -4.11
CA GLU A 73 7.91 -5.12 -4.86
C GLU A 73 7.42 -5.83 -6.13
N VAL A 74 6.36 -6.64 -6.01
CA VAL A 74 5.89 -7.49 -7.12
C VAL A 74 4.94 -6.78 -8.08
N ARG A 75 4.24 -5.71 -7.70
CA ARG A 75 3.17 -5.12 -8.55
C ARG A 75 3.62 -4.68 -9.94
N SER A 76 4.91 -4.45 -10.14
CA SER A 76 5.48 -4.08 -11.45
C SER A 76 5.80 -5.30 -12.33
N ASP A 77 5.89 -6.49 -11.74
CA ASP A 77 6.22 -7.74 -12.43
C ASP A 77 5.05 -8.18 -13.31
N PRO A 78 5.30 -8.68 -14.55
CA PRO A 78 4.26 -9.08 -15.48
C PRO A 78 3.18 -10.01 -14.90
N GLY A 79 3.56 -10.92 -14.00
CA GLY A 79 2.63 -11.86 -13.35
C GLY A 79 1.72 -11.22 -12.29
N TYR A 80 2.09 -10.06 -11.76
CA TYR A 80 1.40 -9.35 -10.68
C TYR A 80 0.90 -7.96 -11.09
N ARG A 81 1.04 -7.57 -12.36
CA ARG A 81 0.57 -6.26 -12.85
C ARG A 81 -0.90 -6.00 -12.54
N TRP A 82 -1.72 -7.06 -12.55
CA TRP A 82 -3.13 -7.00 -12.19
C TRP A 82 -3.37 -6.49 -10.75
N ALA A 83 -2.41 -6.63 -9.85
CA ALA A 83 -2.53 -6.16 -8.47
C ALA A 83 -2.19 -4.67 -8.30
N SER A 84 -1.65 -4.00 -9.33
CA SER A 84 -1.15 -2.62 -9.23
C SER A 84 -2.18 -1.61 -8.70
N HIS A 85 -3.43 -1.70 -9.16
CA HIS A 85 -4.48 -0.76 -8.77
C HIS A 85 -5.07 -1.06 -7.39
N LEU A 86 -4.76 -2.22 -6.80
CA LEU A 86 -5.17 -2.58 -5.45
C LEU A 86 -4.48 -1.74 -4.37
N HIS A 87 -3.47 -0.94 -4.72
CA HIS A 87 -2.73 -0.08 -3.79
C HIS A 87 -3.40 1.27 -3.52
N TYR A 88 -4.43 1.65 -4.29
CA TYR A 88 -5.05 2.96 -4.19
C TYR A 88 -6.51 2.96 -4.63
N LEU A 89 -7.15 4.12 -4.53
CA LEU A 89 -8.41 4.43 -5.16
C LEU A 89 -8.30 5.81 -5.82
N ASN A 90 -8.96 6.01 -6.95
CA ASN A 90 -8.92 7.26 -7.70
C ASN A 90 -10.29 7.93 -7.67
N MET A 91 -10.50 8.84 -6.71
CA MET A 91 -11.70 9.67 -6.62
C MET A 91 -11.55 10.94 -7.48
N PRO A 92 -12.58 11.37 -8.23
CA PRO A 92 -12.52 12.63 -8.97
C PRO A 92 -12.28 13.82 -8.03
N LYS A 93 -11.48 14.79 -8.47
CA LYS A 93 -11.13 15.96 -7.64
C LYS A 93 -12.33 16.85 -7.26
N SER A 94 -13.42 16.76 -8.01
CA SER A 94 -14.67 17.47 -7.74
C SER A 94 -15.54 16.81 -6.67
N GLU A 95 -15.21 15.57 -6.30
CA GLU A 95 -15.95 14.78 -5.33
C GLU A 95 -15.28 14.85 -3.96
N ASN A 96 -16.08 14.77 -2.91
CA ASN A 96 -15.61 14.75 -1.52
C ASN A 96 -16.19 13.57 -0.71
N VAL A 97 -16.97 12.71 -1.36
CA VAL A 97 -17.57 11.52 -0.78
C VAL A 97 -17.23 10.33 -1.66
N TYR A 98 -16.70 9.28 -1.04
CA TYR A 98 -16.44 8.01 -1.69
C TYR A 98 -17.74 7.39 -2.22
N ASP A 99 -17.70 6.96 -3.47
CA ASP A 99 -18.75 6.16 -4.11
C ASP A 99 -18.10 4.93 -4.74
N GLU A 100 -18.47 3.73 -4.28
CA GLU A 100 -17.80 2.49 -4.72
C GLU A 100 -17.95 2.26 -6.23
N ASP A 101 -19.12 2.53 -6.79
CA ASP A 101 -19.40 2.26 -8.19
C ASP A 101 -18.60 3.16 -9.13
N ARG A 102 -18.41 4.42 -8.72
CA ARG A 102 -17.60 5.40 -9.44
C ARG A 102 -16.09 5.20 -9.21
N ASP A 103 -15.67 5.02 -7.95
CA ASP A 103 -14.27 5.14 -7.54
C ASP A 103 -13.52 3.80 -7.53
N CYS A 104 -14.24 2.68 -7.42
CA CYS A 104 -13.69 1.33 -7.40
C CYS A 104 -14.25 0.52 -8.58
N LYS A 105 -13.65 0.66 -9.75
CA LYS A 105 -14.20 0.06 -10.98
C LYS A 105 -14.18 -1.47 -10.94
N PRO A 106 -15.11 -2.15 -11.62
CA PRO A 106 -15.04 -3.60 -11.78
C PRO A 106 -13.68 -4.04 -12.34
N LYS A 107 -13.14 -5.13 -11.81
CA LYS A 107 -11.86 -5.67 -12.26
C LYS A 107 -11.99 -6.30 -13.64
N THR A 108 -11.05 -6.02 -14.54
CA THR A 108 -11.11 -6.49 -15.95
C THR A 108 -9.86 -7.23 -16.43
N ASP A 109 -8.80 -7.22 -15.63
CA ASP A 109 -7.46 -7.69 -15.97
C ASP A 109 -6.97 -8.82 -15.05
N CYS A 110 -7.90 -9.49 -14.36
CA CYS A 110 -7.59 -10.65 -13.54
C CYS A 110 -7.14 -11.84 -14.41
N PRO A 111 -5.93 -12.39 -14.20
CA PRO A 111 -5.44 -13.50 -15.02
C PRO A 111 -6.28 -14.77 -14.85
N ALA A 112 -6.35 -15.59 -15.90
CA ALA A 112 -7.06 -16.85 -15.85
C ALA A 112 -6.46 -17.78 -14.78
N GLY A 113 -7.32 -18.32 -13.91
CA GLY A 113 -6.90 -19.21 -12.82
C GLY A 113 -6.33 -18.50 -11.59
N VAL A 114 -6.24 -17.18 -11.58
CA VAL A 114 -5.83 -16.38 -10.41
C VAL A 114 -7.07 -15.93 -9.65
N LYS A 115 -7.09 -16.13 -8.33
CA LYS A 115 -8.12 -15.56 -7.46
C LYS A 115 -7.78 -14.10 -7.18
N CYS A 116 -8.73 -13.19 -7.37
CA CYS A 116 -8.49 -11.74 -7.30
C CYS A 116 -9.72 -11.00 -6.76
N PRO A 117 -9.55 -9.79 -6.20
CA PRO A 117 -10.66 -8.94 -5.81
C PRO A 117 -11.59 -8.63 -6.98
N PRO A 118 -12.91 -8.52 -6.75
CA PRO A 118 -13.88 -8.26 -7.81
C PRO A 118 -13.79 -6.83 -8.39
N ARG A 119 -13.21 -5.89 -7.64
CA ARG A 119 -13.06 -4.49 -8.05
C ARG A 119 -11.61 -4.05 -7.91
N ASP A 120 -11.25 -3.06 -8.72
CA ASP A 120 -9.87 -2.66 -8.98
C ASP A 120 -9.47 -1.44 -8.12
N CYS A 121 -9.53 -1.62 -6.81
CA CYS A 121 -9.09 -0.60 -5.85
C CYS A 121 -8.73 -1.22 -4.49
N VAL A 122 -8.07 -0.43 -3.64
CA VAL A 122 -7.66 -0.83 -2.28
C VAL A 122 -8.82 -1.22 -1.37
N VAL A 123 -9.99 -0.57 -1.49
CA VAL A 123 -11.15 -0.88 -0.63
C VAL A 123 -11.65 -2.30 -0.89
N SER A 124 -11.77 -2.70 -2.17
CA SER A 124 -12.15 -4.06 -2.53
C SER A 124 -11.07 -5.08 -2.22
N ALA A 125 -9.79 -4.69 -2.28
CA ALA A 125 -8.68 -5.59 -1.92
C ALA A 125 -8.72 -5.95 -0.42
N ILE A 126 -8.91 -4.95 0.45
CA ILE A 126 -8.99 -5.15 1.90
C ILE A 126 -10.13 -6.10 2.26
N THR A 127 -11.33 -5.89 1.71
CA THR A 127 -12.48 -6.75 2.00
C THR A 127 -12.28 -8.16 1.47
N TYR A 128 -11.76 -8.29 0.24
CA TYR A 128 -11.47 -9.57 -0.36
C TYR A 128 -10.46 -10.40 0.45
N PHE A 129 -9.29 -9.85 0.79
CA PHE A 129 -8.27 -10.61 1.53
C PHE A 129 -8.68 -10.88 2.99
N LEU A 130 -9.50 -10.02 3.58
CA LEU A 130 -10.12 -10.30 4.87
C LEU A 130 -11.06 -11.52 4.79
N ASP A 131 -11.84 -11.63 3.71
CA ASP A 131 -12.75 -12.76 3.52
C ASP A 131 -11.98 -14.05 3.22
N VAL A 132 -10.86 -13.98 2.48
CA VAL A 132 -9.93 -15.11 2.29
C VAL A 132 -9.43 -15.62 3.64
N LEU A 133 -8.89 -14.73 4.50
CA LEU A 133 -8.35 -15.12 5.81
C LEU A 133 -9.41 -15.64 6.80
N LYS A 134 -10.67 -15.23 6.65
CA LYS A 134 -11.77 -15.71 7.50
C LYS A 134 -12.33 -17.05 7.05
N ASN A 135 -12.18 -17.39 5.78
CA ASN A 135 -12.80 -18.55 5.20
C ASN A 135 -11.94 -19.80 5.46
N PRO A 136 -12.43 -20.79 6.24
CA PRO A 136 -11.68 -22.00 6.54
C PRO A 136 -11.46 -22.91 5.32
N GLU A 137 -12.17 -22.66 4.21
CA GLU A 137 -11.99 -23.37 2.94
C GLU A 137 -10.94 -22.72 2.04
N SER A 138 -10.39 -21.56 2.42
CA SER A 138 -9.27 -20.94 1.71
C SER A 138 -8.01 -21.78 1.89
N SER A 139 -7.24 -21.90 0.82
CA SER A 139 -5.95 -22.60 0.86
C SER A 139 -4.85 -21.73 1.44
N ASP A 140 -3.77 -22.35 1.90
CA ASP A 140 -2.53 -21.66 2.30
C ASP A 140 -1.84 -20.89 1.15
N GLN A 141 -2.35 -20.98 -0.08
CA GLN A 141 -1.86 -20.29 -1.28
C GLN A 141 -2.84 -19.21 -1.78
N ASP A 142 -3.97 -18.99 -1.10
CA ASP A 142 -4.98 -17.99 -1.46
C ASP A 142 -4.67 -16.60 -0.88
#